data_AF-A0A2T0L2A9-F1
#
_entry.id   AF-A0A2T0L2A9-F1
#
_cell.length_a   1.000
_cell.length_b   1.000
_cell.length_c   1.000
_cell.angle_alpha   90.00
_cell.angle_beta   90.00
_cell.angle_gamma   90.00
#
_symmetry.space_group_name_H-M   'P 1'
#
loop_
_entity.id
_entity.type
_entity.pdbx_description
1 polymer ?
#
loop_
_entity_poly.entity_id
_entity_poly.type
_entity_poly.pdbx_seq_one_letter_code
_entity_poly.pdbx_strand_id
1 'polypeptide(L)'
;MADAFRIIPPQVIAAGTDVPPEQINAGFINMANQLNVALNTLANGGGPVFAAAMLAWFNSLPTALPATAGVLWNNGGTLAQS
;
A
#
# COMPACT_ATOMS: atom_id res chain seq x y z
N MET A 1 11.99 15.67 4.50
CA MET A 1 11.99 14.20 4.44
C MET A 1 10.68 13.75 5.07
N ALA A 2 9.92 12.87 4.41
CA ALA A 2 8.74 12.27 5.03
C ALA A 2 9.15 11.39 6.21
N ASP A 3 8.30 11.28 7.23
CA ASP A 3 8.55 10.39 8.36
C ASP A 3 8.58 8.93 7.89
N ALA A 4 9.44 8.11 8.51
CA ALA A 4 9.61 6.73 8.08
C ALA A 4 8.46 5.86 8.59
N PHE A 5 7.84 5.08 7.69
CA PHE A 5 6.85 4.09 8.09
C PHE A 5 7.53 3.01 8.95
N ARG A 6 6.93 2.73 10.12
CA ARG A 6 7.39 1.70 11.06
C ARG A 6 6.24 0.80 11.49
N ILE A 7 6.16 -0.37 10.89
CA ILE A 7 5.31 -1.48 11.29
C ILE A 7 6.04 -2.29 12.34
N ILE A 8 5.40 -2.46 13.49
CA ILE A 8 5.85 -3.33 14.57
C ILE A 8 5.05 -4.63 14.46
N PRO A 9 5.68 -5.79 14.24
CA PRO A 9 4.97 -7.05 14.14
C PRO A 9 4.31 -7.41 15.49
N PRO A 10 3.10 -7.99 15.49
CA PRO A 10 2.45 -8.45 16.70
C PRO A 10 3.19 -9.64 17.31
N GLN A 11 3.04 -9.84 18.62
CA GLN A 11 3.50 -11.06 19.28
C GLN A 11 2.51 -12.20 19.04
N VAL A 12 3.00 -13.34 18.55
CA VAL A 12 2.16 -14.53 18.36
C VAL A 12 2.15 -15.34 19.64
N ILE A 13 0.95 -15.52 20.19
CA ILE A 13 0.66 -16.48 21.26
C ILE A 13 -0.14 -17.61 20.62
N ALA A 14 0.55 -18.62 20.09
CA ALA A 14 -0.07 -19.77 19.46
C ALA A 14 0.11 -21.02 20.33
N ALA A 15 -0.91 -21.88 20.36
CA ALA A 15 -0.84 -23.17 21.06
C ALA A 15 0.15 -24.17 20.43
N GLY A 16 0.64 -23.87 19.21
CA GLY A 16 1.69 -24.64 18.55
C GLY A 16 1.27 -26.01 18.04
N THR A 17 -0.04 -26.26 17.88
CA THR A 17 -0.57 -27.59 17.53
C THR A 17 -0.35 -27.98 16.07
N ASP A 18 -0.22 -27.01 15.16
CA ASP A 18 -0.14 -27.23 13.72
C ASP A 18 1.13 -26.61 13.12
N VAL A 19 1.43 -25.36 13.51
CA VAL A 19 2.68 -24.67 13.16
C VAL A 19 3.33 -24.15 14.45
N PRO A 20 4.65 -24.37 14.67
CA PRO A 20 5.35 -23.84 15.83
C PRO A 20 5.20 -22.31 15.93
N PRO A 21 4.94 -21.74 17.12
CA PRO A 21 4.76 -20.30 17.29
C PRO A 21 5.95 -19.48 16.79
N GLU A 22 7.17 -20.02 16.84
CA GLU A 22 8.39 -19.38 16.33
C GLU A 22 8.36 -19.22 14.81
N GLN A 23 7.85 -20.21 14.08
CA GLN A 23 7.72 -20.12 12.62
C GLN A 23 6.68 -19.08 12.21
N ILE A 24 5.57 -19.00 12.95
CA ILE A 24 4.54 -17.99 12.73
C ILE A 24 5.09 -16.59 13.03
N ASN A 25 5.78 -16.41 14.16
CA ASN A 25 6.45 -15.16 14.52
C ASN A 25 7.46 -14.73 13.46
N ALA A 26 8.29 -15.65 12.96
CA ALA A 26 9.24 -15.37 11.89
C ALA A 26 8.54 -14.91 10.60
N GLY A 27 7.41 -15.54 10.25
CA GLY A 27 6.57 -15.13 9.12
C GLY A 27 6.08 -13.68 9.26
N PHE A 28 5.53 -13.31 10.42
CA PHE A 28 5.06 -11.95 10.67
C PHE A 28 6.19 -10.91 10.65
N ILE A 29 7.36 -11.25 11.20
CA ILE A 29 8.54 -10.36 11.16
C ILE A 29 8.97 -10.12 9.71
N ASN A 30 9.05 -11.18 8.90
CA ASN A 30 9.40 -11.06 7.49
C ASN A 30 8.40 -10.20 6.71
N MET A 31 7.11 -10.42 6.93
CA MET A 31 6.06 -9.62 6.31
C MET A 31 6.14 -8.15 6.74
N ALA A 32 6.33 -7.88 8.03
CA ALA A 32 6.47 -6.51 8.54
C ALA A 32 7.69 -5.80 7.93
N ASN A 33 8.82 -6.50 7.79
CA ASN A 33 10.02 -5.95 7.15
C ASN A 33 9.77 -5.63 5.67
N GLN A 34 9.12 -6.53 4.92
CA GLN A 34 8.77 -6.30 3.52
C GLN A 34 7.82 -5.11 3.35
N LEU A 35 6.80 -4.99 4.22
CA LEU A 35 5.87 -3.87 4.19
C LEU A 35 6.54 -2.55 4.56
N ASN A 36 7.41 -2.55 5.56
CA ASN A 36 8.20 -1.36 5.90
C ASN A 36 9.03 -0.87 4.70
N VAL A 37 9.71 -1.78 3.99
CA VAL A 37 10.46 -1.42 2.78
C VAL A 37 9.54 -0.85 1.72
N ALA A 38 8.45 -1.55 1.38
CA ALA A 38 7.52 -1.13 0.34
C ALA A 38 6.90 0.26 0.62
N LEU A 39 6.43 0.49 1.85
CA LEU A 39 5.84 1.77 2.26
C LEU A 39 6.86 2.89 2.24
N ASN A 40 8.07 2.66 2.74
CA ASN A 40 9.12 3.68 2.71
C ASN A 40 9.60 3.96 1.27
N THR A 41 9.68 2.95 0.40
CA THR A 41 9.97 3.18 -1.04
C THR A 41 8.89 4.02 -1.71
N LEU A 42 7.61 3.76 -1.42
CA LEU A 42 6.50 4.56 -1.94
C LEU A 42 6.53 6.00 -1.38
N ALA A 43 6.74 6.14 -0.08
CA ALA A 43 6.70 7.41 0.65
C ALA A 43 7.84 8.37 0.28
N ASN A 44 9.00 7.85 -0.13
CA ASN A 44 10.12 8.67 -0.57
C ASN A 44 9.92 9.27 -1.99
N GLY A 45 8.77 9.05 -2.62
CA GLY A 45 8.20 9.95 -3.63
C GLY A 45 8.93 9.99 -4.98
N GLY A 46 9.77 9.01 -5.28
CA GLY A 46 10.47 8.95 -6.56
C GLY A 46 10.88 7.53 -6.94
N GLY A 47 10.65 7.15 -8.19
CA GLY A 47 11.13 5.90 -8.77
C GLY A 47 10.04 5.06 -9.46
N PRO A 48 10.43 3.95 -10.11
CA PRO A 48 9.52 3.12 -10.92
C PRO A 48 8.32 2.57 -10.12
N VAL A 49 8.54 2.23 -8.86
CA VAL A 49 7.48 1.69 -7.97
C VAL A 49 6.43 2.74 -7.65
N PHE A 50 6.85 3.97 -7.32
CA PHE A 50 5.93 5.08 -7.08
C PHE A 50 5.14 5.43 -8.35
N ALA A 51 5.81 5.50 -9.51
CA ALA A 51 5.15 5.75 -10.79
C ALA A 51 4.11 4.66 -11.13
N ALA A 52 4.44 3.39 -10.92
CA ALA A 52 3.51 2.28 -11.14
C ALA A 52 2.29 2.36 -10.21
N ALA A 53 2.50 2.69 -8.92
CA ALA A 53 1.40 2.87 -7.96
C ALA A 53 0.49 4.06 -8.33
N MET A 54 1.07 5.19 -8.76
CA MET A 54 0.31 6.35 -9.24
C MET A 54 -0.49 6.04 -10.51
N LEU A 55 0.08 5.29 -11.45
CA LEU A 55 -0.62 4.87 -12.66
C LEU A 55 -1.78 3.91 -12.33
N ALA A 56 -1.56 2.95 -11.44
CA ALA A 56 -2.61 2.04 -11.00
C ALA A 56 -3.76 2.77 -10.30
N TRP A 57 -3.45 3.74 -9.43
CA TRP A 57 -4.45 4.63 -8.83
C TRP A 57 -5.20 5.45 -9.87
N PHE A 58 -4.49 6.07 -10.83
CA PHE A 58 -5.14 6.86 -11.88
C PHE A 58 -6.08 6.02 -12.75
N ASN A 59 -5.71 4.78 -13.05
CA ASN A 59 -6.53 3.83 -13.82
C ASN A 59 -7.70 3.25 -13.01
N SER A 60 -7.73 3.40 -11.69
CA SER A 60 -8.87 2.96 -10.86
C SER A 60 -9.97 4.02 -10.73
N LEU A 61 -9.72 5.25 -11.17
CA LEU A 61 -10.71 6.32 -11.17
C LEU A 61 -11.83 6.06 -12.19
N PRO A 62 -13.07 6.52 -11.94
CA PRO A 62 -14.14 6.46 -12.92
C PRO A 62 -13.75 7.11 -14.25
N THR A 63 -14.16 6.53 -15.37
CA THR A 63 -13.88 7.07 -16.71
C THR A 63 -15.06 7.84 -17.30
N ALA A 64 -16.25 7.69 -16.74
CA ALA A 64 -17.41 8.51 -17.04
C ALA A 64 -17.47 9.70 -16.08
N LEU A 65 -17.95 10.85 -16.58
CA LEU A 65 -18.15 12.04 -15.77
C LEU A 65 -19.06 11.73 -14.57
N PRO A 66 -18.58 11.89 -13.32
CA PRO A 66 -19.41 11.69 -12.14
C PRO A 66 -20.55 12.72 -12.07
N ALA A 67 -21.75 12.27 -11.72
CA ALA A 67 -22.91 13.15 -11.53
C ALA A 67 -22.81 14.01 -10.25
N THR A 68 -22.01 13.56 -9.28
CA THR A 68 -21.74 14.27 -8.03
C THR A 68 -20.55 15.20 -8.23
N ALA A 69 -20.68 16.47 -7.86
CA ALA A 69 -19.57 17.42 -7.88
C ALA A 69 -18.46 17.05 -6.89
N GLY A 70 -17.21 17.41 -7.21
CA GLY A 70 -16.05 17.22 -6.35
C GLY A 70 -15.38 15.85 -6.45
N VAL A 71 -15.84 14.96 -7.33
CA VAL A 71 -15.31 13.60 -7.49
C VAL A 71 -14.17 13.61 -8.52
N LEU A 72 -13.03 13.04 -8.15
CA LEU A 72 -11.91 12.84 -9.07
C LEU A 72 -12.22 11.72 -10.07
N TRP A 73 -11.93 11.95 -11.34
CA TRP A 73 -12.18 11.00 -12.42
C TRP A 73 -11.11 11.08 -13.51
N ASN A 74 -11.02 10.01 -14.31
CA ASN A 74 -10.09 9.87 -15.43
C ASN A 74 -10.80 10.26 -16.73
N ASN A 75 -10.61 11.52 -17.15
CA ASN A 75 -11.14 12.05 -18.40
C ASN A 75 -10.22 11.68 -19.56
N GLY A 76 -10.31 10.44 -20.04
CA GLY A 76 -9.61 9.98 -21.23
C GLY A 76 -8.09 10.13 -21.15
N GLY A 77 -7.50 9.89 -19.97
CA GLY A 77 -6.05 10.06 -19.72
C GLY A 77 -5.67 11.35 -18.99
N THR A 78 -6.64 12.21 -18.68
CA THR A 78 -6.41 13.44 -17.89
C THR A 78 -7.12 13.35 -16.55
N LEU A 79 -6.42 13.67 -15.45
CA LEU A 79 -7.04 13.79 -14.13
C LEU A 79 -7.95 15.02 -14.09
N ALA A 80 -9.22 14.80 -13.76
CA ALA A 80 -10.24 15.85 -13.68
C ALA A 80 -11.08 15.72 -12.40
N GLN A 81 -11.81 16.79 -12.08
CA GLN A 81 -12.78 16.84 -10.99
C GLN A 81 -14.13 17.30 -11.55
N SER A 82 -15.23 16.66 -11.13
CA SER A 82 -16.60 17.04 -11.49
C SER A 82 -17.09 18.29 -10.77
#